data_AF-A0A3P8KGJ1-F1
#
_entry.id   AF-A0A3P8KGJ1-F1
#
_cell.length_a   1.000
_cell.length_b   1.000
_cell.length_c   1.000
_cell.angle_alpha   90.00
_cell.angle_beta   90.00
_cell.angle_gamma   90.00
#
_symmetry.space_group_name_H-M   'P 1'
#
loop_
_entity.id
_entity.type
_entity.pdbx_description
1 polymer ?
#
loop_
_entity_poly.entity_id
_entity_poly.type
_entity_poly.pdbx_seq_one_letter_code
_entity_poly.pdbx_strand_id
1 'polypeptide(L)'
;MRHTAILATAFTALISTGAVAADLPGKGITVKPIQSTITEETFQTLLVSRALEKLGYTVDKPSEVDYNVGYTSLASGDATFTAVNWQPLHDDMYAAAGGDKSFYREGVYVNGAAQGYLIDKKTAEQYHIKSIDQLKDPKIAKLFDTNGDGKADLTGCTPGWGCEAVINHSLMPMA
;
A
#
# COMPACT_ATOMS: atom_id res chain seq x y z
N MET A 1 -6.66 87.09 4.91
CA MET A 1 -7.87 87.08 5.77
C MET A 1 -8.74 85.94 5.25
N ARG A 2 -9.09 84.85 5.93
CA ARG A 2 -9.12 84.46 7.34
C ARG A 2 -9.08 82.93 7.42
N HIS A 3 -8.50 82.43 8.49
CA HIS A 3 -8.37 81.03 8.91
C HIS A 3 -9.70 80.30 9.10
N THR A 4 -9.66 78.97 8.97
CA THR A 4 -10.31 77.90 9.79
C THR A 4 -10.51 76.66 8.90
N ALA A 5 -10.31 75.41 9.29
CA ALA A 5 -9.71 74.76 10.43
C ALA A 5 -9.41 73.32 9.96
N ILE A 6 -8.25 72.78 10.33
CA ILE A 6 -7.89 71.38 10.14
C ILE A 6 -8.78 70.57 11.09
N LEU A 7 -9.66 69.72 10.56
CA LEU A 7 -10.29 68.65 11.34
C LEU A 7 -9.83 67.32 10.75
N ALA A 8 -8.83 66.74 11.41
CA ALA A 8 -8.41 65.37 11.19
C ALA A 8 -9.40 64.43 11.88
N THR A 9 -10.17 63.66 11.11
CA THR A 9 -10.93 62.51 11.61
C THR A 9 -10.36 61.25 10.95
N ALA A 10 -9.29 60.72 11.54
CA ALA A 10 -8.82 59.37 11.25
C ALA A 10 -9.78 58.39 11.92
N PHE A 11 -10.77 57.89 11.18
CA PHE A 11 -11.58 56.76 11.59
C PHE A 11 -10.93 55.48 11.07
N THR A 12 -9.88 55.03 11.75
CA THR A 12 -9.28 53.72 11.49
C THR A 12 -10.23 52.67 12.04
N ALA A 13 -11.18 52.21 11.22
CA ALA A 13 -11.96 51.03 11.55
C ALA A 13 -11.00 49.83 11.57
N LEU A 14 -10.56 49.42 12.76
CA LEU A 14 -10.11 48.05 12.98
C LEU A 14 -11.33 47.14 12.75
N ILE A 15 -11.52 46.70 11.52
CA ILE A 15 -12.23 45.45 11.29
C ILE A 15 -11.25 44.38 11.74
N SER A 16 -11.32 44.04 13.02
CA SER A 16 -10.84 42.77 13.53
C SER A 16 -11.60 41.68 12.79
N THR A 17 -11.05 41.24 11.65
CA THR A 17 -11.40 39.94 11.08
C THR A 17 -11.07 38.93 12.17
N GLY A 18 -12.06 38.54 12.96
CA GLY A 18 -11.92 37.41 13.86
C GLY A 18 -11.36 36.27 13.03
N ALA A 19 -10.20 35.75 13.42
CA ALA A 19 -9.67 34.54 12.82
C ALA A 19 -10.67 33.43 13.15
N VAL A 20 -11.64 33.21 12.25
CA VAL A 20 -12.46 32.02 12.27
C VAL A 20 -11.45 30.89 12.07
N ALA A 21 -11.28 30.04 13.09
CA ALA A 21 -10.45 28.86 12.94
C ALA A 21 -10.95 28.13 11.68
N ALA A 22 -10.08 27.99 10.68
CA ALA A 22 -10.43 27.24 9.50
C ALA A 22 -10.80 25.83 9.97
N ASP A 23 -11.99 25.37 9.61
CA ASP A 23 -12.38 24.00 9.90
C ASP A 23 -11.33 23.07 9.28
N LEU A 24 -10.94 22.03 10.03
CA LEU A 24 -10.00 21.03 9.53
C LEU A 24 -10.58 20.40 8.25
N PRO A 25 -9.73 20.08 7.25
CA PRO A 25 -10.19 19.66 5.93
C PRO A 25 -11.04 18.38 5.94
N GLY A 26 -10.92 17.54 6.97
CA GLY A 26 -11.69 16.30 7.11
C GLY A 26 -13.01 16.41 7.86
N LYS A 27 -13.38 17.59 8.38
CA LYS A 27 -14.57 17.73 9.24
C LYS A 27 -15.84 17.26 8.52
N GLY A 28 -16.52 16.28 9.10
CA GLY A 28 -17.75 15.71 8.56
C GLY A 28 -17.55 14.67 7.45
N ILE A 29 -16.30 14.29 7.15
CA ILE A 29 -15.97 13.29 6.14
C ILE A 29 -15.50 12.01 6.84
N THR A 30 -16.09 10.87 6.47
CA THR A 30 -15.67 9.55 6.92
C THR A 30 -14.75 8.90 5.88
N VAL A 31 -13.61 8.39 6.33
CA VAL A 31 -12.64 7.63 5.54
C VAL A 31 -12.75 6.15 5.89
N LYS A 32 -12.70 5.30 4.86
CA LYS A 32 -12.79 3.84 4.97
C LYS A 32 -11.48 3.20 4.49
N PRO A 33 -10.54 2.90 5.38
CA PRO A 33 -9.30 2.20 5.02
C PRO A 33 -9.60 0.76 4.58
N ILE A 34 -8.79 0.23 3.66
CA ILE A 34 -8.87 -1.16 3.21
C ILE A 34 -7.49 -1.80 3.11
N GLN A 35 -7.39 -3.04 3.57
CA GLN A 35 -6.17 -3.85 3.56
C GLN A 35 -6.50 -5.33 3.37
N SER A 36 -5.50 -6.19 3.30
CA SER A 36 -5.72 -7.64 3.30
C SER A 36 -5.94 -8.17 4.72
N THR A 37 -6.17 -9.49 4.82
CA THR A 37 -6.22 -10.21 6.10
C THR A 37 -4.83 -10.43 6.72
N ILE A 38 -3.75 -9.94 6.10
CA ILE A 38 -2.40 -9.98 6.67
C ILE A 38 -2.33 -8.95 7.80
N THR A 39 -2.21 -9.43 9.04
CA THR A 39 -2.24 -8.55 10.21
C THR A 39 -1.03 -7.61 10.28
N GLU A 40 0.09 -8.02 9.70
CA GLU A 40 1.34 -7.26 9.58
C GLU A 40 1.15 -5.95 8.78
N GLU A 41 0.14 -5.87 7.90
CA GLU A 41 -0.21 -4.64 7.17
C GLU A 41 -0.89 -3.59 8.05
N THR A 42 -1.46 -3.99 9.18
CA THR A 42 -2.32 -3.13 10.01
C THR A 42 -1.57 -1.93 10.56
N PHE A 43 -0.31 -2.11 10.93
CA PHE A 43 0.50 -1.04 11.51
C PHE A 43 0.59 0.16 10.57
N GLN A 44 0.97 -0.07 9.31
CA GLN A 44 1.17 1.01 8.34
C GLN A 44 -0.16 1.62 7.86
N THR A 45 -1.25 0.84 7.83
CA THR A 45 -2.60 1.34 7.54
C THR A 45 -3.07 2.28 8.64
N LEU A 46 -2.95 1.87 9.90
CA LEU A 46 -3.36 2.69 11.04
C LEU A 46 -2.52 3.97 11.17
N LEU A 47 -1.25 3.95 10.76
CA LEU A 47 -0.43 5.15 10.75
C LEU A 47 -1.01 6.24 9.83
N VAL A 48 -1.47 5.87 8.63
CA VAL A 48 -2.18 6.80 7.72
C VAL A 48 -3.51 7.23 8.32
N SER A 49 -4.28 6.30 8.90
CA SER A 49 -5.54 6.61 9.59
C SER A 49 -5.33 7.66 10.70
N ARG A 50 -4.31 7.52 11.54
CA ARG A 50 -4.00 8.50 12.60
C ARG A 50 -3.63 9.86 12.04
N ALA A 51 -2.93 9.93 10.91
CA ALA A 51 -2.64 11.21 10.25
C ALA A 51 -3.93 11.87 9.74
N LEU A 52 -4.84 11.11 9.13
CA LEU A 52 -6.14 11.61 8.66
C LEU A 52 -7.03 12.06 9.82
N GLU A 53 -7.04 11.36 10.95
CA GLU A 53 -7.73 11.84 12.16
C GLU A 53 -7.21 13.21 12.63
N LYS A 54 -5.90 13.47 12.54
CA LYS A 54 -5.32 14.79 12.86
C LYS A 54 -5.75 15.88 11.87
N LEU A 55 -6.14 15.50 10.66
CA LEU A 55 -6.74 16.39 9.66
C LEU A 55 -8.27 16.51 9.82
N GLY A 56 -8.86 15.94 10.88
CA GLY A 56 -10.27 16.10 11.23
C GLY A 56 -11.23 15.09 10.61
N TYR A 57 -10.72 14.07 9.91
CA TYR A 57 -11.55 12.99 9.36
C TYR A 57 -12.03 12.05 10.47
N THR A 58 -13.23 11.51 10.31
CA THR A 58 -13.64 10.28 11.01
C THR A 58 -13.06 9.11 10.24
N VAL A 59 -12.31 8.22 10.87
CA VAL A 59 -11.70 7.09 10.17
C VAL A 59 -12.24 5.78 10.73
N ASP A 60 -12.86 4.98 9.86
CA ASP A 60 -13.38 3.66 10.22
C ASP A 60 -12.24 2.67 10.50
N LYS A 61 -12.56 1.56 11.16
CA LYS A 61 -11.64 0.42 11.25
C LYS A 61 -11.33 -0.07 9.83
N PRO A 62 -10.06 -0.42 9.51
CA PRO A 62 -9.74 -1.01 8.21
C PRO A 62 -10.61 -2.24 7.92
N SER A 63 -11.16 -2.27 6.71
CA SER A 63 -11.80 -3.48 6.17
C SER A 63 -10.71 -4.43 5.67
N GLU A 64 -10.82 -5.70 6.02
CA GLU A 64 -9.88 -6.75 5.62
C GLU A 64 -10.53 -7.61 4.52
N VAL A 65 -9.97 -7.60 3.31
CA VAL A 65 -10.54 -8.28 2.12
C VAL A 65 -9.44 -8.87 1.24
N ASP A 66 -9.81 -9.65 0.23
CA ASP A 66 -8.88 -9.99 -0.86
C ASP A 66 -8.41 -8.72 -1.61
N TYR A 67 -7.17 -8.72 -2.12
CA TYR A 67 -6.59 -7.55 -2.78
C TYR A 67 -7.40 -7.08 -4.01
N ASN A 68 -7.93 -7.99 -4.83
CA ASN A 68 -8.73 -7.60 -5.99
C ASN A 68 -10.02 -6.92 -5.56
N VAL A 69 -10.69 -7.46 -4.54
CA VAL A 69 -11.87 -6.83 -3.93
C VAL A 69 -11.51 -5.45 -3.37
N GLY A 70 -10.32 -5.32 -2.77
CA GLY A 70 -9.76 -4.05 -2.32
C GLY A 70 -9.66 -3.02 -3.44
N TYR A 71 -9.02 -3.38 -4.56
CA TYR A 71 -8.88 -2.49 -5.72
C TYR A 71 -10.22 -2.10 -6.33
N THR A 72 -11.16 -3.04 -6.50
CA THR A 72 -12.49 -2.72 -7.03
C THR A 72 -13.28 -1.81 -6.10
N SER A 73 -13.16 -2.01 -4.78
CA SER A 73 -13.84 -1.16 -3.78
C SER A 73 -13.25 0.25 -3.74
N LEU A 74 -11.94 0.39 -3.96
CA LEU A 74 -11.31 1.71 -4.10
C LEU A 74 -11.75 2.40 -5.39
N ALA A 75 -11.84 1.67 -6.50
CA ALA A 75 -12.24 2.21 -7.80
C ALA A 75 -13.72 2.63 -7.82
N SER A 76 -14.60 1.93 -7.11
CA SER A 76 -16.02 2.28 -6.96
C SER A 76 -16.28 3.40 -5.96
N GLY A 77 -15.30 3.71 -5.09
CA GLY A 77 -15.44 4.67 -3.99
C GLY A 77 -16.08 4.09 -2.72
N ASP A 78 -16.29 2.77 -2.66
CA ASP A 78 -16.78 2.08 -1.44
C ASP A 78 -15.73 2.06 -0.32
N ALA A 79 -14.44 2.09 -0.71
CA ALA A 79 -13.29 2.29 0.17
C ALA A 79 -12.54 3.57 -0.22
N THR A 80 -11.79 4.15 0.72
CA THR A 80 -11.13 5.45 0.52
C THR A 80 -9.63 5.33 0.20
N PHE A 81 -8.89 4.49 0.93
CA PHE A 81 -7.46 4.31 0.65
C PHE A 81 -6.97 2.92 1.07
N THR A 82 -5.88 2.48 0.44
CA THR A 82 -5.04 1.40 0.93
C THR A 82 -3.62 1.91 1.13
N ALA A 83 -2.94 1.41 2.16
CA ALA A 83 -1.53 1.71 2.43
C ALA A 83 -0.58 0.62 1.93
N VAL A 84 -1.09 -0.40 1.20
CA VAL A 84 -0.37 -1.63 0.83
C VAL A 84 -0.45 -1.93 -0.67
N ASN A 85 -0.41 -0.89 -1.51
CA ASN A 85 -0.22 -1.07 -2.95
C ASN A 85 1.24 -1.46 -3.23
N TRP A 86 1.50 -2.75 -3.39
CA TRP A 86 2.82 -3.26 -3.71
C TRP A 86 3.20 -3.06 -5.17
N GLN A 87 4.45 -2.68 -5.40
CA GLN A 87 5.06 -2.68 -6.73
C GLN A 87 6.27 -3.63 -6.75
N PRO A 88 6.42 -4.48 -7.80
CA PRO A 88 5.55 -4.60 -8.96
C PRO A 88 4.31 -5.51 -8.74
N LEU A 89 4.18 -6.14 -7.57
CA LEU A 89 3.23 -7.24 -7.34
C LEU A 89 1.78 -6.93 -7.68
N HIS A 90 1.31 -5.71 -7.47
CA HIS A 90 -0.08 -5.33 -7.70
C HIS A 90 -0.25 -4.49 -8.97
N ASP A 91 0.77 -4.34 -9.82
CA ASP A 91 0.68 -3.47 -11.01
C ASP A 91 -0.43 -3.94 -11.96
N ASP A 92 -0.57 -5.25 -12.19
CA ASP A 92 -1.63 -5.82 -13.04
C ASP A 92 -3.03 -5.62 -12.42
N MET A 93 -3.18 -5.84 -11.11
CA MET A 93 -4.44 -5.61 -10.41
C MET A 93 -4.85 -4.14 -10.43
N TYR A 94 -3.87 -3.25 -10.20
CA TYR A 94 -4.05 -1.80 -10.26
C TYR A 94 -4.48 -1.35 -11.66
N ALA A 95 -3.79 -1.81 -12.70
CA ALA A 95 -4.12 -1.51 -14.09
C ALA A 95 -5.51 -2.04 -14.48
N ALA A 96 -5.83 -3.28 -14.11
CA ALA A 96 -7.11 -3.92 -14.40
C ALA A 96 -8.29 -3.21 -13.72
N ALA A 97 -8.10 -2.66 -12.51
CA ALA A 97 -9.12 -1.87 -11.81
C ALA A 97 -9.24 -0.41 -12.29
N GLY A 98 -8.50 -0.04 -13.35
CA GLY A 98 -8.60 1.24 -14.07
C GLY A 98 -7.39 2.16 -13.90
N GLY A 99 -6.38 1.75 -13.13
CA GLY A 99 -5.10 2.44 -12.99
C GLY A 99 -5.25 3.91 -12.61
N ASP A 100 -4.39 4.76 -13.17
CA ASP A 100 -4.35 6.20 -12.89
C ASP A 100 -5.66 6.94 -13.24
N LYS A 101 -6.57 6.31 -14.00
CA LYS A 101 -7.90 6.88 -14.29
C LYS A 101 -8.87 6.72 -13.12
N SER A 102 -8.68 5.69 -12.30
CA SER A 102 -9.51 5.37 -11.14
C SER A 102 -8.85 5.78 -9.82
N PHE A 103 -7.52 5.81 -9.78
CA PHE A 103 -6.79 5.92 -8.52
C PHE A 103 -5.89 7.15 -8.47
N TYR A 104 -5.92 7.82 -7.32
CA TYR A 104 -4.84 8.71 -6.91
C TYR A 104 -3.72 7.89 -6.28
N ARG A 105 -2.50 8.01 -6.81
CA ARG A 105 -1.30 7.35 -6.28
C ARG A 105 -0.09 8.24 -6.47
N GLU A 106 0.45 8.75 -5.36
CA GLU A 106 1.59 9.69 -5.38
C GLU A 106 2.60 9.35 -4.28
N GLY A 107 3.88 9.58 -4.58
CA GLY A 107 4.99 9.31 -3.68
C GLY A 107 5.27 7.82 -3.44
N VAL A 108 6.19 7.55 -2.52
CA VAL A 108 6.56 6.17 -2.10
C VAL A 108 6.48 6.12 -0.58
N TYR A 109 5.51 5.36 -0.06
CA TYR A 109 5.30 5.26 1.39
C TYR A 109 6.32 4.35 2.07
N VAL A 110 6.58 3.17 1.49
CA VAL A 110 7.57 2.20 1.95
C VAL A 110 8.53 1.90 0.80
N ASN A 111 9.83 2.01 1.06
CA ASN A 111 10.89 1.71 0.09
C ASN A 111 11.85 0.65 0.65
N GLY A 112 12.59 -0.03 -0.21
CA GLY A 112 13.56 -1.06 0.19
C GLY A 112 12.92 -2.38 0.62
N ALA A 113 11.65 -2.62 0.30
CA ALA A 113 11.04 -3.93 0.45
C ALA A 113 11.70 -4.94 -0.51
N ALA A 114 11.80 -6.19 -0.10
CA ALA A 114 12.49 -7.23 -0.85
C ALA A 114 11.63 -8.49 -1.00
N GLN A 115 11.88 -9.21 -2.08
CA GLN A 115 11.26 -10.49 -2.39
C GLN A 115 12.34 -11.47 -2.87
N GLY A 116 12.11 -12.76 -2.69
CA GLY A 116 13.03 -13.76 -3.21
C GLY A 116 12.70 -15.18 -2.75
N TYR A 117 13.52 -16.11 -3.23
CA TYR A 117 13.49 -17.51 -2.85
C TYR A 117 14.58 -17.77 -1.82
N LEU A 118 14.25 -18.55 -0.80
CA LEU A 118 15.17 -18.91 0.26
C LEU A 118 15.17 -20.42 0.45
N ILE A 119 16.33 -20.93 0.84
CA ILE A 119 16.52 -22.29 1.34
C ILE A 119 17.24 -22.20 2.69
N ASP A 120 17.24 -23.28 3.46
CA ASP A 120 17.99 -23.30 4.71
C ASP A 120 19.51 -23.16 4.44
N LYS A 121 20.18 -22.40 5.31
CA LYS A 121 21.61 -22.11 5.17
C LYS A 121 22.48 -23.37 5.14
N LYS A 122 22.11 -24.40 5.91
CA LYS A 122 22.89 -25.64 6.03
C LYS A 122 22.94 -26.37 4.68
N THR A 123 21.79 -26.56 4.04
CA THR A 123 21.72 -27.20 2.72
C THR A 123 22.40 -26.35 1.66
N ALA A 124 22.21 -25.03 1.69
CA ALA A 124 22.87 -24.10 0.78
C ALA A 124 24.40 -24.23 0.82
N GLU A 125 24.99 -24.28 2.02
CA GLU A 125 26.43 -24.39 2.20
C GLU A 125 26.95 -25.78 1.84
N GLN A 126 26.25 -26.85 2.25
CA GLN A 126 26.66 -28.23 2.02
C GLN A 126 26.72 -28.60 0.53
N TYR A 127 25.74 -28.13 -0.25
CA TYR A 127 25.61 -28.45 -1.68
C TYR A 127 26.00 -27.28 -2.60
N HIS A 128 26.52 -26.18 -2.02
CA HIS A 128 26.91 -24.97 -2.74
C HIS A 128 25.78 -24.41 -3.64
N ILE A 129 24.56 -24.37 -3.11
CA ILE A 129 23.38 -23.85 -3.82
C ILE A 129 23.32 -22.33 -3.68
N LYS A 130 23.42 -21.61 -4.79
CA LYS A 130 23.46 -20.14 -4.86
C LYS A 130 22.40 -19.55 -5.81
N SER A 131 21.78 -20.37 -6.66
CA SER A 131 20.72 -19.97 -7.59
C SER A 131 19.60 -21.01 -7.62
N ILE A 132 18.37 -20.53 -7.81
CA ILE A 132 17.19 -21.39 -8.00
C ILE A 132 17.33 -22.31 -9.22
N ASP A 133 18.10 -21.91 -10.24
CA ASP A 133 18.36 -22.74 -11.42
C ASP A 133 18.98 -24.09 -11.08
N GLN A 134 19.71 -24.19 -9.96
CA GLN A 134 20.30 -25.46 -9.53
C GLN A 134 19.25 -26.49 -9.11
N LEU A 135 18.02 -26.06 -8.78
CA LEU A 135 16.91 -26.98 -8.51
C LEU A 135 16.37 -27.63 -9.81
N LYS A 136 16.86 -27.25 -10.99
CA LYS A 136 16.60 -28.02 -12.23
C LYS A 136 17.28 -29.39 -12.21
N ASP A 137 18.34 -29.59 -11.41
CA ASP A 137 18.90 -30.91 -11.16
C ASP A 137 17.97 -31.69 -10.22
N PRO A 138 17.39 -32.83 -10.65
CA PRO A 138 16.50 -33.64 -9.81
C PRO A 138 17.14 -34.09 -8.50
N LYS A 139 18.47 -34.25 -8.43
CA LYS A 139 19.17 -34.62 -7.19
C LYS A 139 19.15 -33.50 -6.16
N ILE A 140 19.23 -32.25 -6.62
CA ILE A 140 19.15 -31.06 -5.76
C ILE A 140 17.69 -30.78 -5.39
N ALA A 141 16.77 -30.87 -6.35
CA ALA A 141 15.33 -30.71 -6.10
C ALA A 141 14.83 -31.68 -5.02
N LYS A 142 15.27 -32.95 -5.09
CA LYS A 142 14.90 -34.00 -4.14
C LYS A 142 15.32 -33.72 -2.69
N LEU A 143 16.27 -32.81 -2.46
CA LEU A 143 16.62 -32.39 -1.09
C LEU A 143 15.48 -31.63 -0.41
N PHE A 144 14.57 -31.05 -1.20
CA PHE A 144 13.43 -30.26 -0.76
C PHE A 144 12.09 -30.94 -1.11
N ASP A 145 12.12 -32.22 -1.50
CA ASP A 145 10.92 -33.03 -1.73
C ASP A 145 10.37 -33.53 -0.39
N THR A 146 9.18 -33.08 -0.03
CA THR A 146 8.49 -33.41 1.22
C THR A 146 7.29 -34.33 1.00
N ASN A 147 6.90 -34.56 -0.26
CA ASN A 147 5.69 -35.32 -0.61
C ASN A 147 5.98 -36.64 -1.36
N GLY A 148 7.23 -36.83 -1.82
CA GLY A 148 7.72 -38.04 -2.48
C GLY A 148 7.52 -38.10 -4.00
N ASP A 149 7.12 -37.01 -4.66
CA ASP A 149 6.88 -36.96 -6.10
C ASP A 149 8.15 -36.69 -6.94
N GLY A 150 9.29 -36.46 -6.28
CA GLY A 150 10.59 -36.18 -6.91
C GLY A 150 10.81 -34.72 -7.30
N LYS A 151 9.91 -33.79 -6.94
CA LYS A 151 10.06 -32.35 -7.14
C LYS A 151 10.32 -31.65 -5.81
N ALA A 152 10.94 -30.47 -5.87
CA ALA A 152 11.08 -29.60 -4.70
C ALA A 152 9.72 -28.99 -4.34
N ASP A 153 9.33 -29.08 -3.07
CA ASP A 153 8.13 -28.41 -2.55
C ASP A 153 8.45 -26.96 -2.17
N LEU A 154 7.91 -26.02 -2.94
CA LEU A 154 7.99 -24.59 -2.63
C LEU A 154 6.76 -24.14 -1.83
N THR A 155 6.99 -23.67 -0.60
CA THR A 155 5.98 -22.89 0.12
C THR A 155 5.76 -21.55 -0.59
N GLY A 156 4.69 -21.48 -1.39
CA GLY A 156 4.37 -20.36 -2.25
C GLY A 156 3.48 -19.29 -1.61
N CYS A 157 2.69 -18.63 -2.45
CA CYS A 157 1.77 -17.57 -2.03
C CYS A 157 0.32 -18.06 -1.99
N THR A 158 -0.49 -17.40 -1.16
CA THR A 158 -1.94 -17.58 -1.12
C THR A 158 -2.54 -17.20 -2.48
N PRO A 159 -3.52 -17.99 -3.00
CA PRO A 159 -4.22 -17.62 -4.23
C PRO A 159 -4.79 -16.21 -4.17
N GLY A 160 -4.60 -15.44 -5.25
CA GLY A 160 -5.06 -14.05 -5.35
C GLY A 160 -4.03 -13.00 -4.89
N TRP A 161 -2.89 -13.40 -4.31
CA TRP A 161 -1.80 -12.47 -4.00
C TRP A 161 -0.92 -12.23 -5.22
N GLY A 162 -0.40 -11.01 -5.37
CA GLY A 162 0.45 -10.68 -6.52
C GLY A 162 1.71 -11.56 -6.65
N CYS A 163 2.25 -12.06 -5.55
CA CYS A 163 3.42 -12.95 -5.57
C CYS A 163 3.12 -14.36 -6.12
N GLU A 164 1.86 -14.81 -6.14
CA GLU A 164 1.46 -16.05 -6.83
C GLU A 164 1.78 -15.97 -8.32
N ALA A 165 1.37 -14.89 -8.98
CA ALA A 165 1.60 -14.68 -10.40
C ALA A 165 3.11 -14.63 -10.72
N VAL A 166 3.89 -13.92 -9.88
CA VAL A 166 5.34 -13.83 -10.04
C VAL A 166 6.04 -15.19 -9.87
N ILE A 167 5.64 -15.97 -8.86
CA ILE A 167 6.18 -17.32 -8.64
C ILE A 167 5.86 -18.21 -9.84
N ASN A 168 4.60 -18.24 -10.28
CA ASN A 168 4.19 -19.08 -11.40
C ASN A 168 4.90 -18.68 -12.71
N HIS A 169 5.02 -17.38 -12.98
CA HIS A 169 5.75 -16.88 -14.13
C HIS A 169 7.24 -17.29 -14.09
N SER A 170 7.87 -17.27 -12.91
CA SER A 170 9.30 -17.57 -12.75
C SER A 170 9.62 -19.06 -12.83
N LEU A 171 8.66 -19.92 -12.49
CA LEU A 171 8.84 -21.38 -12.45
C LEU A 171 8.36 -22.09 -13.72
N MET A 172 7.44 -21.50 -14.48
CA MET A 172 7.00 -22.06 -15.74
C MET A 172 8.08 -21.86 -16.81
N PRO A 173 8.45 -22.91 -17.58
CA PRO A 173 9.27 -22.72 -18.75
C PRO A 173 8.52 -21.80 -19.72
N MET A 174 9.14 -20.69 -20.12
CA MET A 174 8.67 -19.91 -21.26
C MET A 174 8.63 -20.86 -22.46
N ALA A 175 7.44 -21.04 -23.03
CA ALA A 175 7.23 -21.87 -24.22
C ALA A 175 8.00 -21.32 -25.42
#